data_AF-X1HE67-F1
#
_entry.id   AF-X1HE67-F1
#
_cell.length_a   1.000
_cell.length_b   1.000
_cell.length_c   1.000
_cell.angle_alpha   90.00
_cell.angle_beta   90.00
_cell.angle_gamma   90.00
#
_symmetry.space_group_name_H-M   'P 1'
#
loop_
_entity.id
_entity.type
_entity.pdbx_description
1 polymer ?
#
loop_
_entity_poly.entity_id
_entity_poly.type
_entity_poly.pdbx_seq_one_letter_code
_entity_poly.pdbx_strand_id
1 'polypeptide(L)' 'MTSKDVLVFKLGGSLLTGKSTPYTLREEIIKSVAVEIKECIDLGLIKSLVIVHGVGSFGHLTAHNHRRGVH' A
#
# COMPACT_ATOMS: atom_id res chain seq x y z
N MET A 1 -4.08 -12.71 -30.32
CA MET A 1 -4.28 -11.95 -29.07
C MET A 1 -3.15 -10.95 -28.97
N THR A 2 -3.43 -9.65 -28.96
CA THR A 2 -2.39 -8.65 -28.66
C THR A 2 -2.14 -8.68 -27.16
N SER A 3 -0.87 -8.73 -26.75
CA SER A 3 -0.50 -8.61 -25.34
C SER A 3 -1.00 -7.26 -24.83
N LYS A 4 -1.86 -7.25 -23.82
CA LYS A 4 -2.25 -6.02 -23.13
C LYS A 4 -1.09 -5.62 -22.22
N ASP A 5 -0.59 -4.40 -22.38
CA ASP A 5 0.37 -3.82 -21.45
C ASP A 5 -0.32 -3.60 -20.10
N VAL A 6 0.07 -4.39 -19.10
CA VAL A 6 -0.41 -4.25 -17.72
C VAL A 6 0.68 -3.61 -16.90
N LEU A 7 0.38 -2.45 -16.30
CA LEU A 7 1.24 -1.82 -15.32
C LEU A 7 0.94 -2.40 -13.93
N VAL A 8 1.97 -2.91 -13.26
CA VAL A 8 1.87 -3.38 -11.87
C VAL A 8 2.55 -2.37 -10.96
N PHE A 9 1.77 -1.70 -10.12
CA PHE A 9 2.26 -0.66 -9.22
C PHE A 9 2.30 -1.17 -7.78
N LYS A 10 3.51 -1.33 -7.23
CA LYS A 10 3.70 -1.81 -5.85
C LYS A 10 3.90 -0.65 -4.88
N LEU A 11 2.91 -0.40 -4.04
CA LEU A 11 2.96 0.61 -2.99
C LEU A 11 3.51 0.00 -1.69
N GLY A 12 4.58 0.56 -1.15
CA GLY A 12 5.15 0.11 0.12
C GLY A 12 4.20 0.34 1.29
N GLY A 13 4.08 -0.60 2.22
CA GLY A 13 3.16 -0.47 3.36
C GLY A 13 3.45 0.74 4.27
N SER A 14 4.70 1.22 4.32
CA SER A 14 5.07 2.43 5.06
C SER A 14 4.62 3.73 4.40
N LEU A 15 4.32 3.70 3.09
CA LEU A 15 3.68 4.81 2.39
C LEU A 15 2.22 4.94 2.83
N LEU A 16 1.57 3.81 3.08
CA LEU A 16 0.15 3.75 3.44
C LEU A 16 -0.09 3.84 4.95
N THR A 17 0.93 3.57 5.78
CA THR A 17 0.78 3.46 7.23
C THR A 17 1.87 4.16 8.03
N GLY A 18 1.53 4.60 9.24
CA GLY A 18 2.49 5.08 10.21
C GLY A 18 3.29 3.92 10.82
N LYS A 19 4.64 3.96 10.76
CA LYS A 19 5.49 3.04 11.52
C LYS A 19 5.46 3.33 13.03
N SER A 20 5.21 4.59 13.41
CA SER A 20 5.22 5.04 14.82
C SER A 20 3.87 4.90 15.51
N THR A 21 2.77 4.82 14.75
CA THR A 21 1.42 4.61 15.26
C THR A 21 0.84 3.33 14.62
N PRO A 22 0.71 2.24 15.38
CA PRO A 22 0.09 1.02 14.90
C PRO A 22 -1.28 1.31 14.27
N TYR A 23 -1.60 0.61 13.18
CA TYR A 23 -2.94 0.63 12.57
C TYR A 23 -3.42 2.00 12.04
N THR A 24 -2.53 2.97 11.86
CA THR A 24 -2.90 4.29 11.32
C THR A 24 -2.66 4.35 9.82
N LEU A 25 -3.73 4.63 9.07
CA LEU A 25 -3.67 4.92 7.63
C LEU A 25 -3.19 6.36 7.40
N ARG A 26 -2.35 6.56 6.38
CA ARG A 26 -1.98 7.89 5.88
C ARG A 26 -2.97 8.32 4.80
N GLU A 27 -4.20 8.63 5.21
CA GLU A 27 -5.31 8.92 4.28
C GLU A 27 -4.98 9.99 3.24
N GLU A 28 -4.31 11.07 3.65
CA GLU A 28 -3.92 12.15 2.72
C GLU A 28 -2.93 11.67 1.65
N ILE A 29 -2.01 10.77 2.00
CA ILE A 29 -1.08 10.16 1.03
C ILE A 29 -1.85 9.24 0.09
N ILE A 30 -2.78 8.44 0.61
CA ILE A 30 -3.61 7.56 -0.21
C ILE A 30 -4.43 8.36 -1.22
N LYS A 31 -5.05 9.47 -0.78
CA LYS A 31 -5.81 10.38 -1.65
C LYS A 31 -4.91 11.00 -2.72
N SER A 32 -3.74 11.53 -2.35
CA SER A 32 -2.78 12.13 -3.30
C SER A 32 -2.38 11.13 -4.38
N VAL A 33 -1.96 9.93 -3.97
CA VAL A 33 -1.55 8.86 -4.89
C VAL A 33 -2.71 8.44 -5.81
N ALA A 34 -3.94 8.39 -5.29
CA ALA A 34 -5.11 8.07 -6.10
C ALA A 34 -5.39 9.15 -7.17
N VAL A 35 -5.22 10.43 -6.84
CA VAL A 35 -5.35 11.54 -7.79
C VAL A 35 -4.29 11.44 -8.89
N GLU A 36 -3.02 11.26 -8.54
CA GLU A 36 -1.91 11.13 -9.50
C GLU A 36 -2.09 9.92 -10.44
N ILE A 37 -2.53 8.78 -9.91
CA ILE A 37 -2.86 7.59 -10.72
C ILE A 37 -4.01 7.89 -11.67
N LYS A 38 -5.05 8.58 -11.18
CA LYS A 38 -6.20 8.97 -12.02
C LYS A 38 -5.76 9.89 -13.16
N GLU A 39 -4.92 10.88 -12.90
CA GLU A 39 -4.39 11.78 -13.93
C GLU A 39 -3.63 10.99 -15.02
N CYS A 40 -2.82 9.99 -14.62
CA CYS A 40 -2.12 9.13 -15.57
C CYS A 40 -3.07 8.25 -16.41
N ILE A 41 -4.19 7.81 -15.84
CA ILE A 41 -5.24 7.09 -16.57
C ILE A 41 -5.95 8.03 -17.56
N ASP A 42 -6.31 9.23 -17.11
CA ASP A 42 -7.02 10.23 -17.92
C ASP A 42 -6.15 10.72 -19.10
N LEU A 43 -4.82 10.81 -18.91
CA LEU A 43 -3.85 11.09 -19.98
C LEU A 43 -3.58 9.90 -20.92
N GLY A 44 -4.19 8.74 -20.68
CA GLY A 44 -4.01 7.54 -21.49
C GLY A 44 -2.66 6.84 -21.32
N LEU A 45 -1.87 7.23 -20.31
CA LEU A 45 -0.56 6.65 -19.99
C LEU A 45 -0.70 5.25 -19.37
N ILE A 46 -1.81 4.99 -18.68
CA ILE A 46 -2.10 3.71 -18.03
C ILE A 46 -3.39 3.12 -18.61
N LYS A 47 -3.26 2.03 -19.37
CA LYS A 47 -4.39 1.33 -20.00
C LYS A 47 -4.93 0.16 -19.17
N SER A 48 -4.07 -0.44 -18.34
CA SER A 48 -4.42 -1.51 -17.42
C SER A 48 -3.49 -1.44 -16.21
N LEU A 49 -4.07 -1.45 -15.02
CA LEU A 49 -3.35 -1.23 -13.77
C LEU A 49 -3.70 -2.31 -12.75
N VAL A 50 -2.67 -2.89 -12.13
CA VAL A 50 -2.78 -3.70 -10.93
C VAL A 50 -2.03 -2.98 -9.82
N ILE A 51 -2.71 -2.68 -8.72
CA ILE A 51 -2.08 -2.09 -7.53
C ILE A 51 -1.89 -3.19 -6.49
N VAL A 52 -0.64 -3.36 -6.05
CA VAL A 52 -0.29 -4.25 -4.94
C VAL A 52 0.22 -3.38 -3.81
N HIS A 53 -0.20 -3.64 -2.57
CA HIS A 53 0.31 -2.89 -1.44
C HIS A 53 0.94 -3.78 -0.37
N GLY A 54 1.95 -3.24 0.32
CA GLY A 54 2.46 -3.86 1.54
C GLY A 54 1.45 -3.72 2.68
N VAL A 55 1.49 -4.65 3.63
CA VAL A 55 0.60 -4.67 4.82
C VAL A 55 0.84 -3.51 5.80
N GLY A 56 2.00 -2.85 5.72
CA GLY A 56 2.31 -1.70 6.58
C GLY A 56 2.38 -2.07 8.07
N SER A 57 2.00 -1.15 8.96
CA SER A 57 1.93 -1.40 10.40
C SER A 57 0.85 -2.40 10.81
N PHE A 58 -0.09 -2.76 9.92
CA PHE A 58 -1.04 -3.86 10.15
C PHE A 58 -0.37 -5.25 10.09
N GLY A 59 0.79 -5.36 9.44
CA GLY A 59 1.59 -6.59 9.44
C GLY A 59 2.35 -6.84 10.75
N HIS A 60 2.47 -5.83 11.62
CA HIS A 60 2.99 -5.98 12.96
C HIS A 60 1.92 -6.53 13.91
N LEU A 61 1.40 -7.73 13.60
CA LEU A 61 0.71 -8.54 14.60
C LEU A 61 1.73 -8.95 15.66
N THR A 62 1.75 -8.22 16.78
CA THR A 62 2.06 -8.75 18.12
C THR A 62 3.25 -9.72 18.25
N ALA A 63 4.48 -9.25 18.10
CA ALA A 63 5.63 -9.88 18.79
C ALA A 63 5.84 -9.32 20.21
N HIS A 64 5.08 -8.28 20.60
CA HIS A 64 5.27 -7.59 21.88
C HIS A 64 4.41 -8.13 23.04
N ASN A 65 3.48 -9.06 22.79
CA ASN A 65 2.62 -9.65 23.84
C ASN A 65 2.94 -11.10 24.20
N HIS A 66 4.05 -11.68 23.73
CA HIS A 66 4.56 -12.91 24.33
C HIS A 66 5.44 -12.56 25.53
N ARG A 67 4.80 -12.17 26.64
CA ARG A 67 5.43 -12.31 27.95
C ARG A 67 5.76 -13.79 28.10
N ARG A 68 7.05 -14.11 28.06
CA ARG A 68 7.61 -15.38 28.46
C ARG A 68 7.16 -15.67 29.90
N GLY A 69 6.08 -16.41 30.05
CA GLY A 69 5.83 -17.21 31.25
C GLY A 69 6.70 -18.45 31.15
N VAL A 70 7.94 -18.35 31.61
CA VAL A 70 8.77 -19.51 31.94
C VAL A 70 9.04 -19.43 33.43
N HIS A 71 8.41 -20.37 34.14
CA HIS A 71 8.64 -20.83 35.51
C HIS A 71 8.66 -19.80 36.65
#